data_AF-A0A3C1MTI9-F1
#
_entry.id   AF-A0A3C1MTI9-F1
#
_cell.length_a   1.000
_cell.length_b   1.000
_cell.length_c   1.000
_cell.angle_alpha   90.00
_cell.angle_beta   90.00
_cell.angle_gamma   90.00
#
_symmetry.space_group_name_H-M   'P 1'
#
loop_
_entity.id
_entity.type
_entity.pdbx_description
1 polymer ?
#
loop_
_entity_poly.entity_id
_entity_poly.type
_entity_poly.pdbx_seq_one_letter_code
_entity_poly.pdbx_strand_id
1 'polypeptide(L)'
;MRADAVHFAGNTKRGKPCELVDNTGRALAVNECEEILASLIENEAFGFRSLSANGGETISLERRESTHVQVGDDLYRLIVFRYQARIENF
;
A
#
# COMPACT_ATOMS: atom_id res chain seq x y z
N MET A 1 -7.18 -2.27 12.94
CA MET A 1 -7.63 -2.90 11.68
C MET A 1 -9.03 -3.45 11.92
N ARG A 2 -9.95 -3.29 10.97
CA ARG A 2 -11.33 -3.74 11.11
C ARG A 2 -11.41 -5.27 10.99
N ALA A 3 -12.44 -5.86 11.60
CA ALA A 3 -12.66 -7.30 11.57
C ALA A 3 -13.10 -7.81 10.18
N ASP A 4 -13.69 -6.93 9.37
CA ASP A 4 -14.19 -7.17 8.01
C ASP A 4 -13.20 -6.70 6.92
N ALA A 5 -11.93 -6.50 7.26
CA ALA A 5 -10.93 -6.09 6.29
C ALA A 5 -10.70 -7.18 5.22
N VAL A 6 -10.62 -6.76 3.95
CA VAL A 6 -10.38 -7.67 2.82
C VAL A 6 -8.90 -7.63 2.46
N HIS A 7 -8.30 -8.81 2.26
CA HIS A 7 -6.88 -8.96 1.99
C HIS A 7 -6.64 -9.42 0.55
N PHE A 8 -5.73 -8.75 -0.13
CA PHE A 8 -5.27 -9.07 -1.47
C PHE A 8 -3.78 -9.42 -1.39
N ALA A 9 -3.43 -10.66 -1.70
CA ALA A 9 -2.07 -11.16 -1.61
C ALA A 9 -1.33 -11.00 -2.95
N GLY A 10 -0.02 -10.76 -2.87
CA GLY A 10 0.86 -10.72 -4.02
C GLY A 10 2.32 -11.02 -3.66
N ASN A 11 3.17 -10.92 -4.66
CA ASN A 11 4.62 -11.04 -4.49
C ASN A 11 5.30 -9.82 -5.11
N THR A 12 6.22 -9.23 -4.36
CA THR A 12 7.14 -8.21 -4.89
C THR A 12 7.92 -8.77 -6.08
N LYS A 13 8.49 -7.90 -6.92
CA LYS A 13 9.39 -8.30 -8.03
C LYS A 13 10.57 -9.17 -7.58
N ARG A 14 10.93 -9.13 -6.30
CA ARG A 14 12.00 -9.94 -5.69
C ARG A 14 11.48 -11.23 -5.04
N GLY A 15 10.23 -11.60 -5.29
CA GLY A 15 9.58 -12.82 -4.80
C GLY A 15 9.12 -12.77 -3.33
N LYS A 16 9.35 -11.68 -2.60
CA LYS A 16 8.87 -11.55 -1.21
C LYS A 16 7.35 -11.38 -1.18
N PRO A 17 6.62 -12.07 -0.28
CA PRO A 17 5.18 -11.90 -0.14
C PRO A 17 4.87 -10.47 0.30
N CYS A 18 3.81 -9.91 -0.26
CA CYS A 18 3.25 -8.62 0.14
C CYS A 18 1.71 -8.67 0.05
N GLU A 19 1.04 -7.72 0.69
CA GLU A 19 -0.42 -7.65 0.64
C GLU A 19 -0.93 -6.22 0.58
N LEU A 20 -2.14 -6.06 0.05
CA LEU A 20 -2.97 -4.88 0.21
C LEU A 20 -4.17 -5.24 1.08
N VAL A 21 -4.47 -4.41 2.06
CA VAL A 21 -5.60 -4.57 2.96
C VAL A 21 -6.61 -3.46 2.70
N ASP A 22 -7.79 -3.80 2.20
CA ASP A 22 -8.94 -2.90 2.21
C ASP A 22 -9.50 -2.85 3.63
N ASN A 23 -9.26 -1.75 4.32
CA ASN A 23 -9.73 -1.47 5.67
C ASN A 23 -10.84 -0.39 5.66
N THR A 24 -11.46 -0.12 4.51
CA THR A 24 -12.52 0.90 4.35
C THR A 24 -13.86 0.45 4.93
N GLY A 25 -14.11 -0.86 4.98
CA GLY A 25 -15.41 -1.45 5.34
C GLY A 25 -16.49 -1.25 4.27
N ARG A 26 -16.12 -0.80 3.06
CA ARG A 26 -17.04 -0.64 1.91
C ARG A 26 -16.94 -1.78 0.90
N ALA A 27 -15.97 -2.69 1.07
CA ALA A 27 -15.62 -3.74 0.13
C ALA A 27 -15.38 -3.14 -1.27
N LEU A 28 -14.27 -2.43 -1.42
CA LEU A 28 -13.86 -1.85 -2.70
C LEU A 28 -13.85 -2.93 -3.78
N ALA A 29 -14.11 -2.52 -5.02
CA ALA A 29 -14.12 -3.43 -6.15
C ALA A 29 -12.80 -4.20 -6.22
N VAL A 30 -12.88 -5.53 -6.28
CA VAL A 30 -11.72 -6.44 -6.27
C VAL A 30 -10.69 -6.02 -7.32
N ASN A 31 -11.13 -5.73 -8.54
CA ASN A 31 -10.25 -5.33 -9.63
C ASN A 31 -9.46 -4.05 -9.31
N GLU A 32 -10.08 -3.04 -8.69
CA GLU A 32 -9.41 -1.80 -8.32
C GLU A 32 -8.32 -2.06 -7.27
N CYS A 33 -8.62 -2.90 -6.26
CA CYS A 33 -7.66 -3.31 -5.25
C CYS A 33 -6.48 -4.09 -5.86
N GLU A 34 -6.76 -4.99 -6.79
CA GLU A 34 -5.73 -5.75 -7.51
C GLU A 34 -4.85 -4.84 -8.38
N GLU A 35 -5.43 -3.86 -9.07
CA GLU A 35 -4.70 -2.87 -9.86
C GLU A 35 -3.81 -1.98 -8.98
N ILE A 36 -4.30 -1.55 -7.81
CA ILE A 36 -3.50 -0.81 -6.83
C ILE A 36 -2.34 -1.68 -6.34
N LEU A 37 -2.60 -2.93 -5.96
CA LEU A 37 -1.55 -3.85 -5.51
C LEU A 37 -0.50 -4.09 -6.61
N ALA A 38 -0.95 -4.31 -7.85
CA ALA A 38 -0.07 -4.48 -9.00
C ALA A 38 0.79 -3.24 -9.24
N SER A 39 0.22 -2.03 -9.18
CA SER A 39 0.96 -0.78 -9.30
C SER A 39 2.00 -0.60 -8.19
N LEU A 40 1.66 -0.94 -6.95
CA LEU A 40 2.60 -0.92 -5.82
C LEU A 40 3.76 -1.90 -6.03
N ILE A 41 3.48 -3.11 -6.51
CA ILE A 41 4.52 -4.11 -6.84
C ILE A 41 5.40 -3.62 -7.99
N GLU A 42 4.78 -3.07 -9.05
CA GLU A 42 5.46 -2.62 -10.25
C GLU A 42 6.45 -1.50 -9.96
N ASN A 43 6.05 -0.56 -9.11
CA ASN A 43 6.86 0.57 -8.65
C ASN A 43 7.85 0.20 -7.52
N GLU A 44 7.97 -1.08 -7.15
CA GLU A 44 8.78 -1.52 -5.98
C GLU A 44 8.45 -0.69 -4.72
N ALA A 45 7.16 -0.47 -4.47
CA ALA A 45 6.65 0.24 -3.29
C ALA A 45 6.89 -0.51 -1.98
N PHE A 46 6.90 -1.84 -2.06
CA PHE A 46 7.20 -2.73 -0.95
C PHE A 46 8.70 -2.97 -0.81
N GLY A 47 9.20 -2.85 0.42
CA GLY A 47 10.57 -3.12 0.79
C GLY A 47 11.18 -2.00 1.62
N PHE A 48 12.50 -2.01 1.74
CA PHE A 48 13.22 -0.87 2.28
C PHE A 48 13.41 0.14 1.16
N ARG A 49 12.66 1.24 1.20
CA ARG A 49 12.91 2.37 0.33
C ARG A 49 13.97 3.27 0.97
N SER A 50 15.15 3.33 0.36
CA SER A 50 16.18 4.31 0.67
C SER A 50 15.81 5.67 0.05
N LEU A 51 14.63 6.19 0.33
CA LEU A 51 14.22 7.52 -0.16
C LEU A 51 14.60 8.55 0.89
N SER A 52 15.81 9.08 0.73
CA SER A 52 16.22 10.34 1.36
C SER A 52 15.34 11.46 0.82
N ALA A 53 14.31 11.83 1.58
CA ALA A 53 13.44 12.93 1.19
C ALA A 53 14.14 14.32 1.28
N ASN A 54 15.42 14.39 1.70
CA ASN A 54 16.12 15.67 1.96
C ASN A 54 17.65 15.63 1.71
N GLY A 55 18.17 14.73 0.87
CA GLY A 55 19.61 14.70 0.55
C GLY A 55 20.55 14.35 1.72
N GLY A 56 20.01 13.83 2.83
CA GLY A 56 20.78 13.25 3.93
C GLY A 56 20.75 11.73 3.87
N GLU A 57 21.91 11.08 4.05
CA GLU A 57 22.05 9.62 4.20
C GLU A 57 21.41 9.13 5.50
N THR A 58 20.08 9.10 5.57
CA THR A 58 19.37 8.51 6.71
C THR A 58 18.37 7.50 6.21
N ILE A 59 18.70 6.23 6.42
CA ILE A 59 17.80 5.09 6.19
C ILE A 59 16.70 5.17 7.26
N SER A 60 15.54 5.71 6.90
CA SER A 60 14.39 5.75 7.81
C SER A 60 13.68 4.40 7.75
N LEU A 61 14.07 3.49 8.65
CA LEU A 61 13.57 2.11 8.74
C LEU A 61 12.07 2.01 9.10
N GLU A 62 11.44 3.11 9.52
CA GLU A 62 10.09 3.14 10.08
C GLU A 62 9.10 4.06 9.33
N ARG A 63 9.50 4.66 8.19
CA ARG A 63 8.65 5.65 7.52
C ARG A 63 7.44 4.96 6.89
N ARG A 64 6.26 5.30 7.41
CA ARG A 64 4.95 5.03 6.78
C ARG A 64 4.77 6.08 5.69
N GLU A 65 4.75 5.65 4.43
CA GLU A 65 4.39 6.56 3.33
C GLU A 65 2.87 6.57 3.22
N SER A 66 2.25 7.70 3.57
CA SER A 66 0.83 7.94 3.31
C SER A 66 0.70 8.71 2.01
N THR A 67 0.06 8.10 1.03
CA THR A 67 -0.35 8.76 -0.22
C THR A 67 -1.86 8.68 -0.36
N HIS A 68 -2.42 9.43 -1.31
CA HIS A 68 -3.85 9.38 -1.61
C HIS A 68 -4.08 8.53 -2.85
N VAL A 69 -5.16 7.75 -2.84
CA VAL A 69 -5.63 6.99 -4.00
C VAL A 69 -7.10 7.29 -4.22
N GLN A 70 -7.48 7.46 -5.48
CA GLN A 70 -8.89 7.59 -5.87
C GLN A 70 -9.36 6.22 -6.37
N VAL A 71 -10.48 5.74 -5.84
CA VAL A 71 -11.13 4.50 -6.27
C VAL A 71 -12.58 4.85 -6.61
N GLY A 72 -12.93 4.75 -7.88
CA GLY A 72 -14.15 5.36 -8.41
C GLY A 72 -14.18 6.88 -8.15
N ASP A 73 -15.22 7.35 -7.47
CA ASP A 73 -15.42 8.77 -7.14
C ASP A 73 -14.92 9.15 -5.74
N ASP A 74 -14.48 8.17 -4.95
CA ASP A 74 -14.08 8.38 -3.55
C ASP A 74 -12.55 8.44 -3.42
N LEU A 75 -12.08 9.33 -2.54
CA LEU A 75 -10.67 9.44 -2.19
C LEU A 75 -10.39 8.65 -0.90
N TYR A 76 -9.28 7.91 -0.88
CA TYR A 76 -8.85 7.10 0.24
C TYR A 76 -7.40 7.39 0.63
N ARG A 77 -7.07 7.06 1.88
CA ARG A 77 -5.70 7.08 2.39
C ARG A 77 -5.04 5.73 2.10
N LEU A 78 -3.92 5.76 1.38
CA LEU A 78 -3.08 4.60 1.13
C LEU A 78 -1.85 4.67 2.03
N ILE A 79 -1.74 3.76 3.00
CA ILE A 79 -0.60 3.66 3.91
C ILE A 79 0.24 2.48 3.49
N VAL A 80 1.49 2.74 3.06
CA VAL A 80 2.42 1.69 2.65
C VAL A 80 3.41 1.38 3.78
N PHE A 81 3.39 0.15 4.24
CA PHE A 81 4.38 -0.49 5.11
C PHE A 81 5.30 -1.35 4.27
N ARG A 82 6.33 -1.93 4.91
CA ARG A 82 7.38 -2.68 4.23
C ARG A 82 6.86 -3.77 3.26
N TYR A 83 5.88 -4.58 3.66
CA TYR A 83 5.29 -5.63 2.81
C TYR A 83 3.77 -5.67 2.91
N GLN A 84 3.16 -4.57 3.37
CA GLN A 84 1.73 -4.46 3.53
C GLN A 84 1.33 -3.04 3.16
N ALA A 85 0.30 -2.88 2.36
CA ALA A 85 -0.36 -1.61 2.12
C ALA A 85 -1.76 -1.65 2.71
N ARG A 86 -2.29 -0.51 3.13
CA ARG A 86 -3.66 -0.39 3.65
C ARG A 86 -4.39 0.73 2.97
N ILE A 87 -5.62 0.45 2.55
CA ILE A 87 -6.58 1.47 2.14
C ILE A 87 -7.47 1.78 3.33
N GLU A 88 -7.50 3.03 3.74
CA GLU A 88 -8.31 3.52 4.85
C GLU A 88 -9.18 4.68 4.37
N ASN A 89 -10.35 4.85 4.99
CA ASN A 89 -11.11 6.09 4.85
C ASN A 89 -10.28 7.27 5.40
N PHE A 90 -10.59 8.49 4.98
CA PHE A 90 -9.95 9.68 5.53
C PHE A 90 -10.21 9.88 7.02
#